data_AF-A0A841PWF5-F1
#
_entry.id   AF-A0A841PWF5-F1
#
_cell.length_a   1.000
_cell.length_b   1.000
_cell.length_c   1.000
_cell.angle_alpha   90.00
_cell.angle_beta   90.00
_cell.angle_gamma   90.00
#
_symmetry.space_group_name_H-M   'P 1'
#
loop_
_entity.id
_entity.type
_entity.pdbx_description
1 polymer ?
#
loop_
_entity_poly.entity_id
_entity_poly.type
_entity_poly.pdbx_seq_one_letter_code
_entity_poly.pdbx_strand_id
1 'polypeptide(L)' 'MAGARNIVEVLTEYYRVPLPEPIGDAKHRVHTHFELPIVKIILEDGSEEVGYTYTGGVGGLAI' A
#
# COMPACT_ATOMS: atom_id res chain seq x y z
N MET A 1 -7.73 30.30 5.58
CA MET A 1 -6.65 29.48 4.99
C MET A 1 -6.29 28.44 6.04
N ALA A 2 -6.30 27.15 5.72
CA ALA A 2 -5.83 26.15 6.67
C ALA A 2 -4.33 26.43 6.93
N GLY A 3 -3.92 26.46 8.20
CA GLY A 3 -2.52 26.62 8.58
C GLY A 3 -1.66 25.49 8.02
N ALA A 4 -0.34 25.66 8.08
CA ALA A 4 0.57 24.56 7.77
C ALA A 4 0.24 23.36 8.68
N ARG A 5 0.15 22.16 8.10
CA ARG A 5 -0.02 20.92 8.86
C ARG A 5 1.29 20.15 8.81
N ASN A 6 1.89 19.91 9.97
CA ASN A 6 3.15 19.16 10.03
C ASN A 6 2.89 17.66 10.13
N ILE A 7 3.62 16.88 9.32
CA ILE A 7 3.70 15.42 9.46
C ILE A 7 4.67 15.11 10.61
N VAL A 8 4.24 14.27 11.55
CA VAL A 8 5.07 13.87 12.70
C VAL A 8 5.44 12.39 12.67
N GLU A 9 4.68 11.56 11.97
CA GLU A 9 4.99 10.14 11.82
C GLU A 9 4.57 9.59 10.46
N VAL A 10 5.37 8.65 9.95
CA VAL A 10 5.12 7.89 8.72
C VAL A 10 5.32 6.41 9.03
N LEU A 11 4.24 5.65 9.01
CA LEU A 11 4.25 4.22 9.25
C LEU A 11 4.02 3.49 7.93
N THR A 12 4.69 2.36 7.74
CA THR A 12 4.51 1.52 6.57
C THR A 12 4.18 0.09 6.97
N GLU A 13 3.25 -0.50 6.24
CA GLU A 13 2.85 -1.89 6.40
C GLU A 13 2.84 -2.56 5.03
N TYR A 14 3.07 -3.87 5.02
CA TYR A 14 3.16 -4.64 3.78
C TYR A 14 2.40 -5.95 3.91
N TYR A 15 1.49 -6.18 2.99
CA TYR A 15 0.65 -7.37 2.96
C TYR A 15 0.77 -8.12 1.63
N ARG A 16 0.73 -9.45 1.70
CA ARG A 16 0.53 -10.33 0.55
C ARG A 16 -0.88 -10.91 0.66
N VAL A 17 -1.80 -10.34 -0.09
CA VAL A 17 -3.22 -10.69 0.01
C VAL A 17 -3.51 -11.82 -0.99
N PRO A 18 -3.92 -13.02 -0.52
CA PRO A 18 -4.19 -14.14 -1.41
C PRO A 18 -5.42 -13.87 -2.28
N LEU A 19 -5.36 -14.31 -3.54
CA LEU A 19 -6.54 -14.35 -4.40
C LEU A 19 -7.37 -15.60 -4.08
N PRO A 20 -8.71 -15.55 -4.22
CA PRO A 20 -9.56 -16.73 -4.02
C PRO A 20 -9.21 -17.89 -4.95
N GLU A 21 -8.69 -17.57 -6.13
CA GLU A 21 -8.20 -18.51 -7.13
C GLU A 21 -7.03 -17.91 -7.91
N PRO A 22 -6.17 -18.71 -8.55
CA PRO A 22 -5.10 -18.19 -9.41
C PRO A 22 -5.67 -17.51 -10.66
N ILE A 23 -5.31 -16.25 -10.91
CA ILE A 23 -5.79 -15.44 -12.05
C ILE A 23 -4.59 -15.03 -12.91
N GLY A 24 -4.69 -15.13 -14.24
CA GLY A 24 -3.60 -14.70 -15.13
C GLY A 24 -4.09 -14.14 -16.45
N ASP A 25 -3.21 -13.38 -17.12
CA ASP A 25 -3.44 -12.87 -18.47
C ASP A 25 -2.26 -13.20 -19.41
N ALA A 26 -2.38 -12.79 -20.68
CA ALA A 26 -1.40 -13.11 -21.72
C ALA A 26 0.02 -12.55 -21.47
N LYS A 27 0.18 -11.55 -20.59
CA LYS A 27 1.44 -10.83 -20.37
C LYS A 27 2.02 -11.02 -18.97
N HIS A 28 1.18 -11.18 -17.95
CA HIS A 28 1.61 -11.10 -16.55
C HIS A 28 1.73 -12.45 -15.85
N ARG A 29 1.56 -13.56 -16.59
CA ARG A 29 1.51 -14.93 -16.06
C ARG A 29 0.38 -15.04 -15.02
N VAL A 30 0.42 -16.10 -14.21
CA VAL A 30 -0.57 -16.37 -13.17
C VAL A 30 -0.15 -15.70 -11.86
N HIS A 31 -1.09 -14.98 -11.27
CA HIS A 31 -1.01 -14.37 -9.94
C HIS A 31 -1.78 -15.23 -8.94
N THR A 32 -1.20 -15.44 -7.77
CA THR A 32 -1.84 -16.14 -6.64
C THR A 32 -2.17 -15.21 -5.48
N HIS A 33 -1.60 -14.01 -5.49
CA HIS A 33 -1.75 -12.96 -4.51
C HIS A 33 -1.38 -11.64 -5.18
N PHE A 34 -1.78 -10.54 -4.56
CA PHE A 34 -1.24 -9.22 -4.85
C PHE A 34 -0.50 -8.68 -3.63
N GLU A 35 0.40 -7.73 -3.85
CA GLU A 35 1.12 -7.06 -2.77
C GLU A 35 0.46 -5.71 -2.51
N LEU A 36 0.26 -5.37 -1.23
CA LEU A 36 -0.39 -4.15 -0.79
C LEU A 36 0.50 -3.40 0.22
N PRO A 37 1.38 -2.52 -0.25
CA PRO A 37 2.05 -1.53 0.58
C PRO A 37 1.05 -0.46 1.05
N ILE A 38 1.05 -0.21 2.35
CA ILE A 38 0.22 0.80 3.01
C ILE A 38 1.13 1.82 3.68
N VAL A 39 0.80 3.10 3.56
CA VAL A 39 1.45 4.20 4.27
C VAL A 39 0.40 4.89 5.14
N LYS A 40 0.66 4.95 6.44
CA LYS A 40 -0.12 5.78 7.36
C LYS A 40 0.69 7.03 7.71
N ILE A 41 0.06 8.19 7.56
CA ILE A 41 0.61 9.50 7.91
C ILE A 41 -0.10 10.01 9.15
N ILE A 42 0.66 10.43 10.15
CA ILE A 42 0.14 11.04 11.37
C ILE A 42 0.64 12.49 11.41
N LEU A 43 -0.27 13.42 11.66
CA LEU A 43 0.02 14.84 11.77
C LEU A 43 0.13 15.29 13.23
N GLU A 44 0.72 16.47 13.44
CA GLU A 44 0.89 17.05 14.78
C GLU A 44 -0.43 17.30 15.52
N ASP A 45 -1.54 17.50 14.79
CA ASP A 45 -2.89 17.69 15.33
C ASP A 45 -3.57 16.36 15.71
N GLY A 46 -2.88 15.23 15.52
CA GLY A 46 -3.38 13.88 15.78
C GLY A 46 -4.23 13.29 14.66
N SER A 47 -4.41 13.99 13.52
CA SER A 47 -5.09 13.39 12.37
C SER A 47 -4.24 12.26 11.76
N GLU A 48 -4.92 11.18 11.39
CA GLU A 48 -4.33 10.01 10.74
C GLU A 48 -4.95 9.84 9.35
N GLU A 49 -4.12 9.66 8.34
CA GLU A 49 -4.54 9.37 6.98
C GLU A 49 -3.81 8.16 6.43
N VAL A 50 -4.49 7.37 5.60
CA VAL A 50 -3.95 6.12 5.04
C VAL A 50 -3.95 6.18 3.52
N GLY A 51 -2.78 6.01 2.93
CA GLY A 51 -2.58 5.78 1.51
C GLY A 51 -2.10 4.36 1.24
N TYR A 52 -2.33 3.86 0.03
CA TYR A 52 -1.85 2.55 -0.37
C TYR A 52 -1.58 2.51 -1.89
N THR A 53 -0.82 1.53 -2.32
CA THR A 53 -0.66 1.14 -3.72
C THR A 53 -0.68 -0.39 -3.80
N TYR A 54 -0.61 -0.97 -5.00
CA TYR A 54 -0.53 -2.41 -5.14
C TYR A 54 0.35 -2.84 -6.31
N THR A 55 0.86 -4.07 -6.24
CA THR A 55 1.47 -4.78 -7.37
C THR A 55 0.70 -6.06 -7.64
N GLY A 56 0.87 -6.66 -8.82
CA GLY A 56 0.34 -7.99 -9.13
C GLY A 56 1.01 -9.15 -8.36
N GLY A 57 1.77 -8.91 -7.29
CA GLY A 57 2.45 -10.00 -6.56
C GLY A 57 3.97 -10.05 -6.73
N VAL A 58 4.56 -9.02 -7.35
CA VAL A 58 6.02 -8.88 -7.51
C VAL A 58 6.42 -7.41 -7.44
N GLY A 59 7.43 -7.12 -6.61
CA GLY A 59 8.13 -5.81 -6.57
C GLY A 59 7.64 -4.85 -5.49
N GLY A 60 6.60 -5.18 -4.73
CA GLY A 60 5.98 -4.33 -3.71
C GLY A 60 6.84 -4.13 -2.47
N LEU A 61 7.83 -5.01 -2.22
CA LEU A 61 8.86 -4.82 -1.19
C LEU A 61 9.98 -3.86 -1.63
N ALA A 62 10.11 -3.58 -2.93
CA ALA A 62 11.15 -2.74 -3.51
C ALA A 62 10.65 -1.33 -3.89
N ILE A 63 9.35 -1.06 -3.68
CA ILE A 63 8.78 0.30 -3.76
C ILE A 63 9.11 1.05 -2.47
#